data_AF-A0A3G6ZJL4-F1
#
_entry.id   AF-A0A3G6ZJL4-F1
#
_cell.length_a   1.000
_cell.length_b   1.000
_cell.length_c   1.000
_cell.angle_alpha   90.00
_cell.angle_beta   90.00
_cell.angle_gamma   90.00
#
_symmetry.space_group_name_H-M   'P 1'
#
loop_
_entity.id
_entity.type
_entity.pdbx_description
1 polymer ?
#
loop_
_entity_poly.entity_id
_entity_poly.type
_entity_poly.pdbx_seq_one_letter_code
_entity_poly.pdbx_strand_id
1 'polypeptide(L)'
;MKGSERSELDLLRRRAYGPAADIDDDPDALRRLRELERQTISSSADGVRPEPSDAPRASPSPRGASVTSVVQAEEQGLSGQAPSLGPQSEGSVVPGDATATGIAGFDEGTAGSAASNGAPRHPTRSSPRLRAPSLIWVGWIASLAAVAVVTAVVTYGLVRLAPVESSHGAPQIAALEPESTTTIPTGWFGVGASSAVYEFFGLTLFETTTGFYGTGGDCFTVVLTADLPEDEEAAQNGYSTSGPVYSGCRVGEFPATVSLAVDSASPPELRERFPGAALQFVKVDDQIGVFLGSLPSD
;
A
#
# COMPACT_ATOMS: atom_id res chain seq x y z
N MET A 1 -4.02 55.77 1.00
CA MET A 1 -2.65 55.25 1.24
C MET A 1 -2.59 53.71 1.27
N LYS A 2 -3.50 52.99 1.97
CA LYS A 2 -3.52 51.51 2.03
C LYS A 2 -3.47 50.73 0.69
N GLY A 3 -3.99 51.31 -0.40
CA GLY A 3 -3.97 50.66 -1.72
C GLY A 3 -2.57 50.57 -2.35
N SER A 4 -1.69 51.52 -2.03
CA SER A 4 -0.31 51.53 -2.54
C SER A 4 0.54 50.46 -1.86
N GLU A 5 0.39 50.30 -0.55
CA GLU A 5 1.16 49.33 0.25
C GLU A 5 0.80 47.88 -0.09
N ARG A 6 -0.47 47.60 -0.38
CA ARG A 6 -0.90 46.27 -0.87
C ARG A 6 -0.34 45.95 -2.24
N SER A 7 -0.34 46.93 -3.14
CA SER A 7 0.22 46.76 -4.49
C SER A 7 1.74 46.56 -4.46
N GLU A 8 2.43 47.25 -3.56
CA GLU A 8 3.87 47.08 -3.30
C GLU A 8 4.17 45.69 -2.72
N LEU A 9 3.37 45.22 -1.75
CA LEU A 9 3.51 43.88 -1.17
C LEU A 9 3.33 42.78 -2.21
N ASP A 10 2.32 42.87 -3.08
CA ASP A 10 2.07 41.89 -4.14
C ASP A 10 3.20 41.85 -5.18
N LEU A 11 3.82 42.99 -5.47
CA LEU A 11 5.00 43.06 -6.33
C LEU A 11 6.17 42.33 -5.67
N LEU A 12 6.48 42.65 -4.41
CA LEU A 12 7.59 42.05 -3.68
C LEU A 12 7.40 40.53 -3.48
N ARG A 13 6.18 40.05 -3.23
CA ARG A 13 5.89 38.61 -3.14
C ARG A 13 6.09 37.87 -4.45
N ARG A 14 5.78 38.48 -5.60
CA ARG A 14 6.08 37.89 -6.91
C ARG A 14 7.57 37.83 -7.19
N ARG A 15 8.35 38.80 -6.73
CA ARG A 15 9.83 38.76 -6.84
C ARG A 15 10.46 37.76 -5.88
N ALA A 16 9.84 37.49 -4.72
CA ALA A 16 10.35 36.53 -3.75
C ALA A 16 9.93 35.08 -4.03
N TYR A 17 8.70 34.88 -4.45
CA TYR A 17 8.06 33.54 -4.52
C TYR A 17 7.52 33.22 -5.92
N GLY A 18 7.74 34.09 -6.91
CA GLY A 18 7.27 33.88 -8.26
C GLY A 18 8.20 32.99 -9.11
N PRO A 19 7.76 32.60 -10.31
CA PRO A 19 8.52 31.72 -11.21
C PRO A 19 9.81 32.32 -11.75
N ALA A 20 10.00 33.63 -11.57
CA ALA A 20 11.23 34.35 -11.90
C ALA A 20 11.70 35.13 -10.65
N ALA A 21 11.83 34.42 -9.53
CA ALA A 21 12.25 35.03 -8.27
C ALA A 21 13.67 35.62 -8.39
N ASP A 22 13.79 36.91 -8.11
CA ASP A 22 15.02 37.70 -8.23
C ASP A 22 15.29 38.55 -6.97
N ILE A 23 14.52 38.34 -5.89
CA ILE A 23 14.60 39.21 -4.70
C ILE A 23 15.89 39.03 -3.89
N ASP A 24 16.58 37.90 -4.04
CA ASP A 24 17.79 37.58 -3.28
C ASP A 24 18.96 38.50 -3.63
N ASP A 25 18.94 39.09 -4.83
CA ASP A 25 19.91 40.08 -5.30
C ASP A 25 19.63 41.51 -4.75
N ASP A 26 18.51 41.70 -4.04
CA ASP A 26 18.05 43.00 -3.52
C ASP A 26 17.72 42.93 -2.00
N PRO A 27 18.73 43.12 -1.13
CA PRO A 27 18.55 43.00 0.32
C PRO A 27 17.66 44.10 0.92
N ASP A 28 17.50 45.23 0.24
CA ASP A 28 16.61 46.31 0.66
C ASP A 28 15.14 45.95 0.35
N ALA A 29 14.87 45.34 -0.81
CA ALA A 29 13.56 44.79 -1.15
C ALA A 29 13.11 43.69 -0.18
N LEU A 30 14.01 42.78 0.23
CA LEU A 30 13.72 41.78 1.25
C LEU A 30 13.35 42.40 2.61
N ARG A 31 14.06 43.46 3.02
CA ARG A 31 13.75 44.18 4.27
C ARG A 31 12.38 44.83 4.21
N ARG A 32 12.04 45.43 3.05
CA ARG A 32 10.74 46.06 2.79
C ARG A 32 9.60 45.04 2.79
N LEU A 33 9.80 43.88 2.17
CA LEU A 33 8.83 42.77 2.16
C LEU A 33 8.49 42.33 3.59
N ARG A 34 9.51 42.02 4.41
CA ARG A 34 9.30 41.57 5.80
C ARG A 34 8.57 42.60 6.67
N GLU A 35 8.75 43.88 6.39
CA GLU A 35 8.04 44.95 7.09
C GLU A 35 6.55 44.98 6.72
N LEU A 36 6.22 44.92 5.43
CA LEU A 36 4.84 44.91 4.95
C LEU A 36 4.07 43.64 5.36
N GLU A 37 4.74 42.49 5.46
CA GLU A 37 4.12 41.25 5.94
C GLU A 37 3.79 41.32 7.43
N ARG A 38 4.71 41.85 8.25
CA ARG A 38 4.43 42.09 9.68
C ARG A 38 3.24 43.02 9.88
N GLN A 39 3.16 44.11 9.12
CA GLN A 39 2.03 45.05 9.19
C GLN A 39 0.70 44.42 8.74
N THR A 40 0.73 43.50 7.78
CA THR A 40 -0.46 42.77 7.31
C THR A 40 -0.96 41.77 8.36
N ILE A 41 -0.05 41.05 9.03
CA ILE A 41 -0.39 40.13 10.12
C ILE A 41 -1.01 40.92 11.28
N SER A 42 -0.41 42.05 11.69
CA SER A 42 -0.96 42.91 12.74
C SER A 42 -2.32 43.52 12.37
N SER A 43 -2.51 43.95 11.12
CA SER A 43 -3.79 44.49 10.65
C SER A 43 -4.89 43.43 10.57
N SER A 44 -4.53 42.16 10.40
CA SER A 44 -5.49 41.05 10.36
C SER A 44 -5.91 40.63 11.78
N ALA A 45 -5.02 40.76 12.77
CA ALA A 45 -5.32 40.51 14.18
C ALA A 45 -6.27 41.56 14.79
N ASP A 46 -6.16 42.83 14.39
CA ASP A 46 -7.08 43.89 14.82
C ASP A 46 -8.50 43.78 14.21
N GLY A 47 -8.70 42.89 13.23
CA GLY A 47 -10.01 42.64 12.61
C GLY A 47 -10.87 41.61 13.36
N VAL A 48 -10.29 40.85 14.29
CA VAL A 48 -11.01 39.88 15.12
C VAL A 48 -11.18 40.49 16.50
N ARG A 49 -12.29 41.19 16.73
CA ARG A 49 -12.72 41.60 18.08
C ARG A 49 -13.10 40.34 18.86
N PRO A 50 -12.34 39.91 19.89
CA PRO A 50 -12.79 38.85 20.78
C PRO A 50 -13.81 39.45 21.75
N GLU A 51 -14.96 38.82 21.92
CA GLU A 51 -15.82 39.12 23.07
C GLU A 51 -15.07 38.78 24.37
N PRO A 52 -15.17 39.62 25.42
CA PRO A 52 -14.45 39.39 26.66
C PRO A 52 -15.20 38.33 27.49
N SER A 53 -14.64 37.12 27.58
CA SER A 53 -15.00 36.16 28.62
C SER A 53 -14.07 36.35 29.83
N ASP A 54 -14.70 36.48 31.00
CA ASP A 54 -14.09 36.76 32.29
C ASP A 54 -13.06 35.71 32.77
N ALA A 55 -11.87 36.24 33.14
CA ALA A 55 -10.95 35.82 34.21
C ALA A 55 -10.11 34.50 34.13
N PRO A 56 -8.99 34.37 34.90
CA PRO A 56 -8.13 35.39 35.50
C PRO A 56 -6.62 35.27 35.14
N ARG A 57 -5.98 36.41 35.35
CA ARG A 57 -4.54 36.75 35.31
C ARG A 57 -3.63 35.77 36.07
N ALA A 58 -2.56 35.30 35.42
CA ALA A 58 -1.32 34.87 36.05
C ALA A 58 -0.12 35.40 35.25
N SER A 59 0.71 36.22 35.90
CA SER A 59 1.97 36.79 35.38
C SER A 59 3.17 35.86 35.74
N PRO A 60 4.44 36.22 35.48
CA PRO A 60 5.19 35.77 34.30
C PRO A 60 6.46 34.94 34.64
N SER A 61 6.94 34.20 33.63
CA SER A 61 8.33 33.79 33.29
C SER A 61 9.36 33.45 34.39
N PRO A 62 10.20 32.44 34.13
CA PRO A 62 11.62 32.76 34.09
C PRO A 62 12.34 32.29 32.82
N ARG A 63 13.30 33.14 32.45
CA ARG A 63 14.53 32.90 31.68
C ARG A 63 15.03 31.45 31.69
N GLY A 64 15.35 30.96 30.49
CA GLY A 64 16.19 29.79 30.26
C GLY A 64 16.46 29.65 28.77
N ALA A 65 17.54 30.31 28.30
CA ALA A 65 18.07 30.09 26.96
C ALA A 65 18.75 28.72 26.89
N SER A 66 18.38 27.92 25.90
CA SER A 66 19.23 26.85 25.36
C SER A 66 19.03 26.84 23.84
N VAL A 67 20.04 27.39 23.17
CA VAL A 67 20.24 27.31 21.73
C VAL A 67 20.76 25.91 21.43
N THR A 68 20.06 25.15 20.59
CA THR A 68 20.66 23.99 19.93
C THR A 68 20.61 24.26 18.43
N SER A 69 21.77 24.60 17.90
CA SER A 69 22.05 24.64 16.47
C SER A 69 21.70 23.30 15.84
N VAL A 70 20.81 23.31 14.84
CA VAL A 70 20.77 22.25 13.84
C VAL A 70 21.47 22.80 12.60
N VAL A 71 22.66 22.27 12.36
CA VAL A 71 23.39 22.40 11.11
C VAL A 71 22.60 21.62 10.07
N GLN A 72 21.89 22.32 9.20
CA GLN A 72 21.33 21.71 8.00
C GLN A 72 22.43 21.77 6.94
N ALA A 73 23.12 20.64 6.79
CA ALA A 73 24.05 20.43 5.70
C ALA A 73 23.25 20.38 4.39
N GLU A 74 23.59 21.31 3.51
CA GLU A 74 23.30 21.24 2.09
C GLU A 74 24.09 20.07 1.48
N GLU A 75 23.42 19.19 0.74
CA GLU A 75 24.05 18.52 -0.39
C GLU A 75 23.31 18.97 -1.65
N GLN A 76 23.90 19.99 -2.27
CA GLN A 76 23.63 20.39 -3.63
C GLN A 76 24.29 19.37 -4.57
N GLY A 77 23.48 18.82 -5.48
CA GLY A 77 23.84 18.66 -6.89
C GLY A 77 24.96 17.69 -7.28
N LEU A 78 24.56 16.63 -7.98
CA LEU A 78 25.37 16.16 -9.10
C LEU A 78 24.46 15.70 -10.26
N SER A 79 24.04 16.66 -11.07
CA SER A 79 23.76 16.41 -12.50
C SER A 79 25.09 16.07 -13.16
N GLY A 80 25.31 14.78 -13.41
CA GLY A 80 26.42 14.23 -14.16
C GLY A 80 25.93 13.42 -15.35
N GLN A 81 26.01 14.06 -16.51
CA GLN A 81 25.84 13.52 -17.86
C GLN A 81 26.14 12.02 -18.04
N ALA A 82 25.19 11.29 -18.61
CA ALA A 82 25.39 9.94 -19.13
C ALA A 82 26.36 9.89 -20.32
N PRO A 83 27.25 8.89 -20.41
CA PRO A 83 27.78 8.42 -21.68
C PRO A 83 26.88 7.28 -22.20
N SER A 84 26.27 7.53 -23.35
CA SER A 84 25.71 6.51 -24.23
C SER A 84 26.78 5.54 -24.69
N LEU A 85 26.62 4.25 -24.39
CA LEU A 85 27.22 3.15 -25.16
C LEU A 85 26.11 2.17 -25.53
N GLY A 86 26.00 1.96 -26.85
CA GLY A 86 24.94 1.20 -27.50
C GLY A 86 25.07 -0.32 -27.38
N PRO A 87 24.37 -1.04 -28.27
CA PRO A 87 23.73 -2.31 -27.99
C PRO A 87 24.71 -3.48 -28.10
N GLN A 88 24.54 -4.48 -27.24
CA GLN A 88 25.25 -5.75 -27.38
C GLN A 88 24.29 -6.92 -27.26
N SER A 89 24.00 -7.45 -28.44
CA SER A 89 23.94 -8.87 -28.81
C SER A 89 22.84 -9.74 -28.22
N GLU A 90 21.78 -9.83 -29.01
CA GLU A 90 21.00 -11.04 -29.24
C GLU A 90 21.94 -12.25 -29.46
N GLY A 91 21.79 -13.25 -28.59
CA GLY A 91 22.45 -14.55 -28.69
C GLY A 91 21.41 -15.66 -28.75
N SER A 92 20.75 -15.79 -29.90
CA SER A 92 19.90 -16.92 -30.27
C SER A 92 20.75 -18.17 -30.53
N VAL A 93 20.51 -19.26 -29.79
CA VAL A 93 20.88 -20.63 -30.18
C VAL A 93 19.76 -21.61 -29.81
N VAL A 94 18.94 -21.88 -30.83
CA VAL A 94 18.32 -23.14 -31.32
C VAL A 94 18.24 -24.39 -30.40
N PRO A 95 17.15 -25.20 -30.51
CA PRO A 95 16.76 -26.25 -29.57
C PRO A 95 17.42 -27.61 -29.86
N GLY A 96 17.65 -28.36 -28.77
CA GLY A 96 18.13 -29.74 -28.79
C GLY A 96 16.99 -30.74 -28.64
N ASP A 97 16.82 -31.53 -29.69
CA ASP A 97 15.91 -32.66 -29.91
C ASP A 97 16.20 -33.88 -29.01
N ALA A 98 15.30 -34.87 -29.08
CA ALA A 98 15.27 -36.22 -28.48
C ALA A 98 14.54 -36.32 -27.13
N THR A 99 13.52 -37.19 -26.92
CA THR A 99 13.14 -38.39 -27.66
C THR A 99 11.71 -38.77 -27.30
N ALA A 100 10.91 -39.09 -28.32
CA ALA A 100 9.62 -39.74 -28.19
C ALA A 100 9.79 -41.16 -27.64
N THR A 101 8.98 -41.53 -26.64
CA THR A 101 8.60 -42.93 -26.41
C THR A 101 7.09 -43.00 -26.59
N GLY A 102 6.70 -43.67 -27.67
CA GLY A 102 5.32 -43.87 -28.05
C GLY A 102 4.58 -44.73 -27.04
N ILE A 103 3.36 -44.31 -26.74
CA ILE A 103 2.30 -45.20 -26.27
C ILE A 103 1.30 -45.29 -27.41
N ALA A 104 1.30 -46.47 -28.02
CA ALA A 104 0.39 -46.87 -29.07
C ALA A 104 -1.06 -46.67 -28.62
N GLY A 105 -1.86 -46.12 -29.53
CA GLY A 105 -3.31 -46.10 -29.39
C GLY A 105 -3.88 -47.52 -29.38
N PHE A 106 -5.04 -47.66 -28.75
CA PHE A 106 -5.99 -48.70 -29.10
C PHE A 106 -7.40 -48.11 -29.09
N ASP A 107 -8.03 -48.31 -30.24
CA ASP A 107 -9.41 -48.04 -30.64
C ASP A 107 -10.48 -48.17 -29.56
N GLU A 108 -11.31 -47.14 -29.52
CA GLU A 108 -12.67 -47.17 -28.99
C GLU A 108 -13.63 -47.33 -30.18
N GLY A 109 -14.31 -48.48 -30.28
CA GLY A 109 -15.13 -48.78 -31.45
C GLY A 109 -15.96 -50.06 -31.36
N THR A 110 -17.00 -50.03 -30.51
CA THR A 110 -18.33 -50.63 -30.72
C THR A 110 -18.41 -52.10 -31.20
N ALA A 111 -18.74 -53.00 -30.27
CA ALA A 111 -19.41 -54.26 -30.58
C ALA A 111 -20.83 -54.27 -29.98
N GLY A 112 -21.81 -53.89 -30.80
CA GLY A 112 -23.23 -54.13 -30.56
C GLY A 112 -23.61 -55.55 -31.00
N SER A 113 -23.99 -56.36 -30.03
CA SER A 113 -24.49 -57.73 -30.16
C SER A 113 -25.93 -57.75 -30.68
N ALA A 114 -26.26 -58.72 -31.53
CA ALA A 114 -27.64 -59.17 -31.76
C ALA A 114 -27.73 -60.68 -31.49
N ALA A 115 -28.55 -61.02 -30.49
CA ALA A 115 -29.02 -62.36 -30.15
C ALA A 115 -29.94 -62.93 -31.27
N SER A 116 -30.47 -64.15 -31.32
CA SER A 116 -30.89 -65.16 -30.34
C SER A 116 -31.39 -66.37 -31.14
N ASN A 117 -31.34 -67.61 -30.60
CA ASN A 117 -32.54 -68.45 -30.37
C ASN A 117 -32.20 -69.91 -29.98
N GLY A 118 -32.89 -70.41 -28.95
CA GLY A 118 -33.08 -71.85 -28.73
C GLY A 118 -32.78 -72.36 -27.32
N ALA A 119 -33.72 -72.17 -26.39
CA ALA A 119 -33.77 -72.80 -25.06
C ALA A 119 -34.12 -74.32 -25.13
N PRO A 120 -34.34 -75.07 -24.02
CA PRO A 120 -33.72 -75.09 -22.68
C PRO A 120 -33.41 -76.54 -22.18
N ARG A 121 -32.57 -76.71 -21.13
CA ARG A 121 -32.80 -77.69 -20.02
C ARG A 121 -32.16 -77.19 -18.69
N HIS A 122 -32.96 -77.25 -17.62
CA HIS A 122 -32.72 -76.84 -16.22
C HIS A 122 -31.75 -77.76 -15.44
N PRO A 123 -31.47 -77.52 -14.14
CA PRO A 123 -30.94 -76.31 -13.50
C PRO A 123 -29.74 -76.64 -12.58
N THR A 124 -28.71 -75.78 -12.52
CA THR A 124 -27.80 -75.75 -11.36
C THR A 124 -27.92 -74.41 -10.66
N ARG A 125 -28.30 -74.52 -9.40
CA ARG A 125 -28.63 -73.44 -8.47
C ARG A 125 -27.35 -72.70 -8.10
N SER A 126 -27.00 -71.63 -8.81
CA SER A 126 -25.94 -70.71 -8.40
C SER A 126 -26.56 -69.39 -7.95
N SER A 127 -26.41 -69.10 -6.66
CA SER A 127 -26.83 -67.85 -6.03
C SER A 127 -26.15 -66.65 -6.68
N PRO A 128 -26.85 -65.52 -6.85
CA PRO A 128 -26.22 -64.28 -7.27
C PRO A 128 -25.43 -63.76 -6.07
N ARG A 129 -24.11 -63.96 -6.08
CA ARG A 129 -23.24 -63.17 -5.23
C ARG A 129 -23.28 -61.76 -5.80
N LEU A 130 -24.08 -60.89 -5.17
CA LEU A 130 -23.93 -59.43 -5.26
C LEU A 130 -22.44 -59.15 -5.05
N ARG A 131 -21.72 -58.88 -6.14
CA ARG A 131 -20.32 -58.45 -6.06
C ARG A 131 -20.37 -57.10 -5.39
N ALA A 132 -20.14 -57.09 -4.09
CA ALA A 132 -19.91 -55.87 -3.34
C ALA A 132 -18.89 -55.03 -4.13
N PRO A 133 -19.15 -53.73 -4.36
CA PRO A 133 -18.17 -52.87 -4.99
C PRO A 133 -16.88 -52.99 -4.19
N SER A 134 -15.80 -53.40 -4.86
CA SER A 134 -14.53 -53.65 -4.17
C SER A 134 -14.15 -52.37 -3.45
N LEU A 135 -13.91 -52.46 -2.14
CA LEU A 135 -13.38 -51.38 -1.30
C LEU A 135 -12.17 -50.67 -1.94
N ILE A 136 -11.46 -51.38 -2.82
CA ILE A 136 -10.39 -50.88 -3.68
C ILE A 136 -10.83 -49.66 -4.50
N TRP A 137 -11.99 -49.69 -5.16
CA TRP A 137 -12.48 -48.60 -6.01
C TRP A 137 -12.83 -47.34 -5.21
N VAL A 138 -13.38 -47.52 -4.01
CA VAL A 138 -13.66 -46.42 -3.08
C VAL A 138 -12.34 -45.78 -2.60
N GLY A 139 -11.32 -46.59 -2.35
CA GLY A 139 -9.98 -46.10 -2.01
C GLY A 139 -9.35 -45.22 -3.10
N TRP A 140 -9.51 -45.60 -4.37
CA TRP A 140 -9.01 -44.80 -5.50
C TRP A 140 -9.69 -43.44 -5.61
N ILE A 141 -11.03 -43.39 -5.50
CA ILE A 141 -11.77 -42.12 -5.54
C ILE A 141 -11.38 -41.24 -4.36
N ALA A 142 -11.28 -41.81 -3.15
CA ALA A 142 -10.90 -41.06 -1.96
C ALA A 142 -9.49 -40.45 -2.10
N SER A 143 -8.55 -41.20 -2.67
CA SER A 143 -7.19 -40.70 -2.93
C SER A 143 -7.17 -39.57 -3.97
N LEU A 144 -7.91 -39.70 -5.08
CA LEU A 144 -8.01 -38.64 -6.10
C LEU A 144 -8.67 -37.38 -5.55
N ALA A 145 -9.73 -37.53 -4.74
CA ALA A 145 -10.38 -36.41 -4.09
C ALA A 145 -9.43 -35.70 -3.11
N ALA A 146 -8.66 -36.45 -2.32
CA ALA A 146 -7.67 -35.88 -1.41
C ALA A 146 -6.59 -35.08 -2.17
N VAL A 147 -6.06 -35.62 -3.27
CA VAL A 147 -5.07 -34.90 -4.11
C VAL A 147 -5.68 -33.65 -4.74
N ALA A 148 -6.90 -33.72 -5.25
CA ALA A 148 -7.59 -32.56 -5.83
C ALA A 148 -7.80 -31.45 -4.78
N VAL A 149 -8.18 -31.80 -3.55
CA VAL A 149 -8.32 -30.83 -2.45
C VAL A 149 -6.97 -30.23 -2.07
N VAL A 150 -5.92 -31.05 -1.91
CA VAL A 150 -4.58 -30.53 -1.56
C VAL A 150 -4.04 -29.62 -2.66
N THR A 151 -4.16 -30.00 -3.93
CA THR A 151 -3.73 -29.17 -5.05
C THR A 151 -4.51 -27.87 -5.12
N ALA A 152 -5.85 -27.91 -4.98
CA ALA A 152 -6.66 -26.70 -4.93
C ALA A 152 -6.23 -25.75 -3.79
N VAL A 153 -5.98 -26.29 -2.59
CA VAL A 153 -5.51 -25.50 -1.43
C VAL A 153 -4.14 -24.89 -1.70
N VAL A 154 -3.20 -25.65 -2.26
CA VAL A 154 -1.85 -25.18 -2.57
C VAL A 154 -1.89 -24.12 -3.67
N THR A 155 -2.61 -24.37 -4.75
CA THR A 155 -2.75 -23.40 -5.85
C THR A 155 -3.40 -22.12 -5.37
N TYR A 156 -4.46 -22.21 -4.56
CA TYR A 156 -5.12 -21.04 -3.98
C TYR A 156 -4.17 -20.24 -3.07
N GLY A 157 -3.39 -20.92 -2.23
CA GLY A 157 -2.37 -20.28 -1.39
C GLY A 157 -1.28 -19.58 -2.20
N LEU A 158 -0.79 -20.22 -3.27
CA LEU A 158 0.22 -19.63 -4.16
C LEU A 158 -0.31 -18.42 -4.94
N VAL A 159 -1.57 -18.46 -5.39
CA VAL A 159 -2.20 -17.32 -6.09
C VAL A 159 -2.42 -16.14 -5.15
N ARG A 160 -2.83 -16.38 -3.90
CA ARG A 160 -3.00 -15.31 -2.90
C ARG A 160 -1.69 -14.63 -2.50
N LEU A 161 -0.58 -15.35 -2.57
CA LEU A 161 0.76 -14.83 -2.32
C LEU A 161 1.53 -14.60 -3.63
N ALA A 162 0.83 -14.43 -4.76
CA ALA A 162 1.49 -14.15 -6.03
C ALA A 162 2.40 -12.93 -5.85
N PRO A 163 3.72 -13.08 -6.10
CA PRO A 163 4.69 -12.07 -5.74
C PRO A 163 4.39 -10.80 -6.53
N VAL A 164 4.04 -9.74 -5.82
CA VAL A 164 4.11 -8.40 -6.38
C VAL A 164 5.60 -8.08 -6.51
N GLU A 165 6.07 -7.73 -7.71
CA GLU A 165 7.48 -7.41 -7.89
C GLU A 165 7.80 -6.13 -7.09
N SER A 166 8.50 -6.28 -5.97
CA SER A 166 9.14 -5.17 -5.29
C SER A 166 10.49 -4.90 -5.97
N SER A 167 10.83 -3.63 -6.19
CA SER A 167 12.03 -3.23 -6.95
C SER A 167 13.37 -3.68 -6.35
N HIS A 168 13.38 -4.35 -5.20
CA HIS A 168 14.61 -4.65 -4.43
C HIS A 168 14.74 -6.10 -3.95
N GLY A 169 13.90 -7.03 -4.43
CA GLY A 169 14.04 -8.45 -4.10
C GLY A 169 13.76 -8.80 -2.62
N ALA A 170 13.10 -7.91 -1.89
CA ALA A 170 12.64 -8.19 -0.54
C ALA A 170 11.56 -9.28 -0.56
N PRO A 171 11.57 -10.27 0.37
CA PRO A 171 10.54 -11.29 0.42
C PRO A 171 9.18 -10.69 0.80
N GLN A 172 8.15 -11.04 0.03
CA GLN A 172 6.77 -10.76 0.40
C GLN A 172 6.36 -11.69 1.56
N ILE A 173 5.86 -11.11 2.65
CA ILE A 173 5.47 -11.82 3.86
C ILE A 173 3.95 -11.89 4.06
N ALA A 174 3.19 -11.04 3.37
CA ALA A 174 1.74 -11.06 3.37
C ALA A 174 1.16 -10.42 2.10
N ALA A 175 -0.10 -10.76 1.80
CA ALA A 175 -0.96 -10.07 0.86
C ALA A 175 -2.27 -9.76 1.58
N LEU A 176 -2.61 -8.48 1.70
CA LEU A 176 -3.78 -8.00 2.43
C LEU A 176 -4.97 -7.87 1.48
N GLU A 177 -6.11 -8.39 1.92
CA GLU A 177 -7.41 -8.27 1.27
C GLU A 177 -8.30 -7.28 2.07
N PRO A 178 -9.26 -6.61 1.42
CA PRO A 178 -10.01 -5.50 2.01
C PRO A 178 -11.11 -5.91 3.03
N GLU A 179 -10.98 -7.05 3.70
CA GLU A 179 -12.03 -7.65 4.53
C GLU A 179 -12.07 -7.13 5.99
N SER A 180 -11.60 -5.92 6.25
CA SER A 180 -11.57 -5.41 7.63
C SER A 180 -12.98 -5.10 8.16
N THR A 181 -13.26 -5.47 9.40
CA THR A 181 -14.47 -5.04 10.12
C THR A 181 -14.42 -3.58 10.59
N THR A 182 -13.24 -2.97 10.48
CA THR A 182 -12.97 -1.60 10.91
C THR A 182 -13.56 -0.61 9.92
N THR A 183 -14.48 0.23 10.41
CA THR A 183 -15.13 1.27 9.61
C THR A 183 -14.42 2.59 9.86
N ILE A 184 -14.06 3.29 8.78
CA ILE A 184 -13.41 4.59 8.84
C ILE A 184 -14.41 5.66 8.38
N PRO A 185 -14.61 6.75 9.16
CA PRO A 185 -15.48 7.86 8.77
C PRO A 185 -15.17 8.42 7.38
N THR A 186 -16.23 8.69 6.61
CA THR A 186 -16.05 9.32 5.30
C THR A 186 -15.47 10.74 5.43
N GLY A 187 -14.60 11.12 4.52
CA GLY A 187 -13.91 12.41 4.54
C GLY A 187 -12.71 12.50 5.49
N TRP A 188 -12.55 11.57 6.44
CA TRP A 188 -11.34 11.51 7.27
C TRP A 188 -10.15 11.06 6.43
N PHE A 189 -9.08 11.86 6.39
CA PHE A 189 -7.92 11.64 5.49
C PHE A 189 -8.27 11.39 4.00
N GLY A 190 -9.41 11.90 3.51
CA GLY A 190 -9.82 11.71 2.11
C GLY A 190 -10.41 10.34 1.79
N VAL A 191 -10.83 9.59 2.81
CA VAL A 191 -11.61 8.34 2.68
C VAL A 191 -12.92 8.60 1.94
N GLY A 192 -13.17 7.79 0.91
CA GLY A 192 -14.43 7.77 0.17
C GLY A 192 -15.41 6.75 0.72
N ALA A 193 -16.67 6.81 0.29
CA ALA A 193 -17.73 5.89 0.71
C ALA A 193 -17.48 4.42 0.32
N SER A 194 -16.58 4.18 -0.64
CA SER A 194 -16.21 2.85 -1.14
C SER A 194 -14.72 2.56 -0.97
N SER A 195 -14.02 3.28 -0.09
CA SER A 195 -12.62 3.03 0.18
C SER A 195 -12.44 1.66 0.81
N ALA A 196 -11.58 0.84 0.21
CA ALA A 196 -11.15 -0.40 0.84
C ALA A 196 -10.31 -0.12 2.11
N VAL A 197 -10.44 -0.99 3.11
CA VAL A 197 -9.72 -0.92 4.38
C VAL A 197 -9.05 -2.26 4.67
N TYR A 198 -7.81 -2.19 5.15
CA TYR A 198 -6.92 -3.32 5.39
C TYR A 198 -6.28 -3.17 6.77
N GLU A 199 -5.93 -4.29 7.40
CA GLU A 199 -5.31 -4.29 8.72
C GLU A 199 -4.02 -5.11 8.72
N PHE A 200 -3.02 -4.64 9.45
CA PHE A 200 -1.76 -5.34 9.60
C PHE A 200 -1.08 -5.01 10.94
N PHE A 201 -1.12 -5.94 11.90
CA PHE A 201 -0.41 -5.85 13.19
C PHE A 201 -0.52 -4.47 13.87
N GLY A 202 -1.76 -3.99 14.08
CA GLY A 202 -2.02 -2.70 14.73
C GLY A 202 -1.89 -1.47 13.83
N LEU A 203 -1.62 -1.69 12.53
CA LEU A 203 -1.76 -0.68 11.48
C LEU A 203 -3.10 -0.86 10.77
N THR A 204 -3.70 0.26 10.40
CA THR A 204 -4.83 0.30 9.47
C THR A 204 -4.39 1.00 8.20
N LEU A 205 -4.63 0.37 7.06
CA LEU A 205 -4.38 0.92 5.74
C LEU A 205 -5.72 1.12 5.06
N PHE A 206 -5.89 2.23 4.34
CA PHE A 206 -7.14 2.50 3.64
C PHE A 206 -6.92 3.31 2.38
N GLU A 207 -7.78 3.07 1.39
CA GLU A 207 -7.78 3.83 0.16
C GLU A 207 -8.27 5.26 0.39
N THR A 208 -7.65 6.20 -0.33
CA THR A 208 -8.01 7.61 -0.27
C THR A 208 -8.26 8.13 -1.68
N THR A 209 -9.34 8.89 -1.83
CA THR A 209 -9.74 9.47 -3.12
C THR A 209 -8.76 10.53 -3.61
N THR A 210 -8.12 11.22 -2.67
CA THR A 210 -7.05 12.17 -2.88
C THR A 210 -5.93 11.85 -1.91
N GLY A 211 -4.69 11.76 -2.39
CA GLY A 211 -3.54 11.58 -1.52
C GLY A 211 -3.46 12.71 -0.51
N PHE A 212 -3.35 12.38 0.78
CA PHE A 212 -3.30 13.39 1.82
C PHE A 212 -2.03 14.25 1.73
N TYR A 213 -0.92 13.64 1.32
CA TYR A 213 0.38 14.29 1.07
C TYR A 213 0.93 14.08 -0.35
N GLY A 214 0.18 13.38 -1.21
CA GLY A 214 0.66 12.90 -2.51
C GLY A 214 -0.16 13.45 -3.68
N THR A 215 0.44 13.43 -4.87
CA THR A 215 -0.26 13.67 -6.13
C THR A 215 -0.29 12.37 -6.94
N GLY A 216 -1.43 12.02 -7.53
CA GLY A 216 -1.60 10.76 -8.24
C GLY A 216 -3.02 10.20 -8.13
N GLY A 217 -3.19 8.95 -8.56
CA GLY A 217 -4.42 8.18 -8.41
C GLY A 217 -4.20 6.97 -7.50
N ASP A 218 -5.29 6.30 -7.12
CA ASP A 218 -5.27 5.04 -6.35
C ASP A 218 -4.37 5.12 -5.10
N CYS A 219 -4.56 6.20 -4.35
CA CYS A 219 -3.77 6.48 -3.15
C CYS A 219 -4.23 5.61 -1.99
N PHE A 220 -3.30 5.26 -1.11
CA PHE A 220 -3.65 4.69 0.19
C PHE A 220 -2.84 5.35 1.30
N THR A 221 -3.39 5.28 2.51
CA THR A 221 -2.83 5.86 3.72
C THR A 221 -2.67 4.76 4.77
N VAL A 222 -1.61 4.85 5.57
CA VAL A 222 -1.31 3.94 6.68
C VAL A 222 -1.26 4.76 7.96
N VAL A 223 -2.03 4.34 8.94
CA VAL A 223 -2.13 4.94 10.28
C VAL A 223 -2.05 3.86 11.35
N LEU A 224 -1.83 4.27 12.59
CA LEU A 224 -2.03 3.38 13.73
C LEU A 224 -3.53 3.10 13.89
N THR A 225 -3.92 1.85 14.12
CA THR A 225 -5.33 1.52 14.40
C THR A 225 -5.86 2.23 15.65
N ALA A 226 -4.97 2.50 16.62
CA ALA A 226 -5.30 3.28 17.81
C ALA A 226 -5.59 4.77 17.49
N ASP A 227 -5.19 5.26 16.31
CA ASP A 227 -5.51 6.59 15.81
C ASP A 227 -6.79 6.62 14.92
N LEU A 228 -7.58 5.54 14.99
CA LEU A 228 -9.02 5.45 14.70
C LEU A 228 -9.91 6.57 15.27
N PRO A 229 -10.49 7.55 14.53
CA PRO A 229 -11.69 8.21 15.04
C PRO A 229 -12.81 7.17 15.23
N GLU A 230 -13.47 7.21 16.40
CA GLU A 230 -14.55 6.27 16.73
C GLU A 230 -15.82 6.53 15.89
N ASP A 231 -16.04 7.78 15.48
CA ASP A 231 -17.19 8.22 14.70
C ASP A 231 -16.89 9.45 13.82
N GLU A 232 -17.89 9.84 13.01
CA GLU A 232 -17.77 11.00 12.10
C GLU A 232 -17.67 12.34 12.83
N GLU A 233 -18.21 12.45 14.04
CA GLU A 233 -18.16 13.68 14.84
C GLU A 233 -16.74 13.90 15.36
N ALA A 234 -16.10 12.84 15.88
CA ALA A 234 -14.70 12.85 16.31
C ALA A 234 -13.74 13.17 15.15
N ALA A 235 -14.04 12.68 13.93
CA ALA A 235 -13.28 13.03 12.73
C ALA A 235 -13.38 14.53 12.37
N GLN A 236 -14.54 15.15 12.59
CA GLN A 236 -14.82 16.55 12.22
C GLN A 236 -14.38 17.57 13.27
N ASN A 237 -14.40 17.23 14.56
CA ASN A 237 -14.17 18.16 15.67
C ASN A 237 -12.69 18.48 15.97
N GLY A 238 -11.77 18.09 15.08
CA GLY A 238 -10.34 18.28 15.27
C GLY A 238 -9.69 17.02 15.83
N TYR A 239 -9.51 16.04 14.95
CA TYR A 239 -8.80 14.81 15.27
C TYR A 239 -7.28 15.04 15.33
N SER A 240 -6.61 14.56 16.38
CA SER A 240 -5.15 14.58 16.50
C SER A 240 -4.59 13.17 16.41
N THR A 241 -3.77 12.88 15.39
CA THR A 241 -3.03 11.63 15.29
C THR A 241 -1.85 11.65 16.26
N SER A 242 -1.69 10.59 17.05
CA SER A 242 -0.53 10.46 17.94
C SER A 242 0.69 9.91 17.21
N GLY A 243 0.45 9.09 16.18
CA GLY A 243 1.47 8.43 15.38
C GLY A 243 1.76 9.08 14.03
N PRO A 244 2.82 8.61 13.34
CA PRO A 244 3.10 9.00 11.97
C PRO A 244 1.99 8.52 11.03
N VAL A 245 1.62 9.39 10.09
CA VAL A 245 0.72 9.07 8.98
C VAL A 245 1.54 8.94 7.71
N TYR A 246 1.45 7.79 7.05
CA TYR A 246 2.12 7.56 5.78
C TYR A 246 1.10 7.52 4.66
N SER A 247 1.42 8.10 3.50
CA SER A 247 0.52 8.06 2.33
C SER A 247 1.35 7.90 1.06
N GLY A 248 0.86 7.09 0.14
CA GLY A 248 1.47 6.85 -1.16
C GLY A 248 0.41 6.81 -2.25
N CYS A 249 0.74 7.36 -3.42
CA CYS A 249 -0.13 7.39 -4.59
C CYS A 249 0.53 6.71 -5.78
N ARG A 250 -0.29 6.13 -6.66
CA ARG A 250 0.17 5.62 -7.95
C ARG A 250 0.44 6.79 -8.88
N VAL A 251 1.55 6.72 -9.60
CA VAL A 251 1.93 7.72 -10.61
C VAL A 251 2.34 6.98 -11.88
N GLY A 252 1.50 7.04 -12.92
CA GLY A 252 1.73 6.29 -14.15
C GLY A 252 1.76 4.78 -13.89
N GLU A 253 2.87 4.13 -14.26
CA GLU A 253 3.13 2.70 -14.06
C GLU A 253 3.72 2.38 -12.67
N PHE A 254 4.10 3.40 -11.89
CA PHE A 254 4.65 3.20 -10.56
C PHE A 254 3.53 2.98 -9.55
N PRO A 255 3.42 1.80 -8.91
CA PRO A 255 2.35 1.48 -7.97
C PRO A 255 2.45 2.38 -6.73
N ALA A 256 1.30 2.59 -6.08
CA ALA A 256 1.29 3.27 -4.79
C ALA A 256 2.12 2.45 -3.79
N THR A 257 3.09 3.09 -3.16
CA THR A 257 4.02 2.44 -2.24
C THR A 257 4.23 3.27 -0.98
N VAL A 258 4.26 2.62 0.17
CA VAL A 258 4.59 3.20 1.47
C VAL A 258 5.66 2.35 2.12
N SER A 259 6.72 2.97 2.63
CA SER A 259 7.76 2.28 3.40
C SER A 259 7.90 2.92 4.78
N LEU A 260 8.07 2.08 5.80
CA LEU A 260 8.27 2.54 7.19
C LEU A 260 9.28 1.65 7.93
N ALA A 261 9.95 2.23 8.90
CA ALA A 261 10.81 1.53 9.84
C ALA A 261 9.99 1.04 11.04
N VAL A 262 10.25 -0.19 11.51
CA VAL A 262 9.64 -0.69 12.75
C VAL A 262 10.47 -0.20 13.94
N ASP A 263 10.02 0.90 14.52
CA ASP A 263 10.66 1.62 15.62
C ASP A 263 9.70 1.86 16.80
N SER A 264 10.09 2.67 17.79
CA SER A 264 9.28 2.96 18.98
C SER A 264 7.92 3.63 18.71
N ALA A 265 7.73 4.26 17.55
CA ALA A 265 6.45 4.84 17.15
C ALA A 265 5.50 3.81 16.53
N SER A 266 5.99 2.60 16.23
CA SER A 266 5.20 1.51 15.67
C SER A 266 4.35 0.78 16.73
N PRO A 267 3.23 0.15 16.33
CA PRO A 267 2.38 -0.64 17.22
C PRO A 267 3.17 -1.73 17.97
N PRO A 268 2.80 -2.05 19.23
CA PRO A 268 3.43 -3.12 20.00
C PRO A 268 3.49 -4.46 19.26
N GLU A 269 2.39 -4.83 18.61
CA GLU A 269 2.24 -6.09 17.87
C GLU A 269 3.23 -6.17 16.72
N LEU A 270 3.44 -5.05 16.01
CA LEU A 270 4.38 -4.95 14.90
C LEU A 270 5.83 -5.05 15.39
N ARG A 271 6.16 -4.34 16.49
CA ARG A 271 7.50 -4.35 17.09
C ARG A 271 7.90 -5.72 17.64
N GLU A 272 6.96 -6.43 18.26
CA GLU A 272 7.19 -7.78 18.75
C GLU A 272 7.44 -8.76 17.62
N ARG A 273 6.71 -8.62 16.51
CA ARG A 273 6.78 -9.56 15.38
C ARG A 273 7.96 -9.31 14.43
N PHE A 274 8.32 -8.04 14.22
CA PHE A 274 9.33 -7.59 13.24
C PHE A 274 10.31 -6.57 13.86
N PRO A 275 11.05 -6.92 14.92
CA PRO A 275 11.93 -5.98 15.60
C PRO A 275 13.06 -5.47 14.69
N GLY A 276 13.20 -4.15 14.56
CA GLY A 276 14.28 -3.52 13.78
C GLY A 276 14.18 -3.76 12.26
N ALA A 277 13.01 -4.11 11.76
CA ALA A 277 12.78 -4.34 10.34
C ALA A 277 12.39 -3.05 9.60
N ALA A 278 12.52 -3.09 8.27
CA ALA A 278 11.85 -2.16 7.38
C ALA A 278 10.67 -2.88 6.72
N LEU A 279 9.52 -2.24 6.65
CA LEU A 279 8.35 -2.76 5.96
C LEU A 279 8.04 -1.89 4.76
N GLN A 280 7.65 -2.52 3.66
CA GLN A 280 7.14 -1.85 2.47
C GLN A 280 5.78 -2.43 2.10
N PHE A 281 4.83 -1.54 1.85
CA PHE A 281 3.48 -1.83 1.42
C PHE A 281 3.34 -1.36 -0.02
N VAL A 282 2.96 -2.27 -0.93
CA VAL A 282 2.76 -1.96 -2.35
C VAL A 282 1.34 -2.33 -2.74
N LYS A 283 0.58 -1.35 -3.22
CA LYS A 283 -0.79 -1.59 -3.72
C LYS A 283 -0.75 -2.02 -5.18
N VAL A 284 -1.34 -3.17 -5.46
CA VAL A 284 -1.60 -3.66 -6.81
C VAL A 284 -3.06 -4.08 -6.87
N ASP A 285 -3.82 -3.44 -7.78
CA ASP A 285 -5.27 -3.59 -7.86
C ASP A 285 -5.92 -3.36 -6.48
N ASP A 286 -6.71 -4.32 -5.99
CA ASP A 286 -7.40 -4.27 -4.69
C ASP A 286 -6.62 -4.94 -3.55
N GLN A 287 -5.37 -5.32 -3.77
CA GLN A 287 -4.53 -5.97 -2.76
C GLN A 287 -3.32 -5.12 -2.37
N ILE A 288 -2.88 -5.28 -1.13
CA ILE A 288 -1.63 -4.69 -0.64
C ILE A 288 -0.63 -5.81 -0.32
N GLY A 289 0.46 -5.85 -1.07
CA GLY A 289 1.61 -6.70 -0.76
C GLY A 289 2.46 -6.10 0.35
N VAL A 290 2.85 -6.92 1.34
CA VAL A 290 3.73 -6.51 2.44
C VAL A 290 5.08 -7.18 2.29
N PHE A 291 6.14 -6.37 2.24
CA PHE A 291 7.51 -6.80 2.03
C PHE A 291 8.37 -6.52 3.25
N LEU A 292 9.24 -7.48 3.57
CA LEU A 292 10.15 -7.39 4.70
C LEU A 292 11.56 -7.06 4.22
N GLY A 293 12.07 -5.90 4.65
CA GLY A 293 13.46 -5.50 4.50
C GLY A 293 14.18 -5.41 5.84
N SER A 294 15.49 -5.24 5.77
CA SER A 294 16.34 -4.93 6.92
C SER A 294 16.67 -3.44 6.94
N LEU A 295 16.69 -2.83 8.11
CA LEU A 295 17.31 -1.52 8.29
C LEU A 295 18.84 -1.64 8.20
N PRO A 296 19.56 -0.59 7.76
CA PRO A 296 21.02 -0.57 7.85
C PRO A 296 21.45 -0.79 9.30
N SER A 297 22.44 -1.66 9.51
CA SER A 297 23.12 -1.77 10.80
C SER A 297 24.05 -0.56 10.93
N ASP A 298 23.80 0.30 11.92
CA ASP A 298 24.75 1.36 12.33
C ASP A 298 26.06 0.78 12.88
#